data_AF-A0A7V9T4I9-F1
#
_entry.id   AF-A0A7V9T4I9-F1
#
_cell.length_a   1.000
_cell.length_b   1.000
_cell.length_c   1.000
_cell.angle_alpha   90.00
_cell.angle_beta   90.00
_cell.angle_gamma   90.00
#
_symmetry.space_group_name_H-M   'P 1'
#
loop_
_entity.id
_entity.type
_entity.pdbx_description
1 polymer ?
#
loop_
_entity_poly.entity_id
_entity_poly.type
_entity_poly.pdbx_seq_one_letter_code
_entity_poly.pdbx_strand_id
1 'polypeptide(L)'
;MKQSQIERLVATVPSAIDTPQRRRLEAYSSTARRCETQIQRLRGELEGALRASEDAFALGDSSTGPNAVLVVACELDTLERAQPRIDAWLQAYVAALVDERVPGTFGEGPA
;
A
#
# COMPACT_ATOMS: atom_id res chain seq x y z
N MET A 1 12.51 -12.40 -6.77
CA MET A 1 11.34 -11.77 -6.11
C MET A 1 10.61 -10.94 -7.16
N LYS A 2 9.28 -11.04 -7.26
CA LYS A 2 8.51 -10.21 -8.21
C LYS A 2 8.57 -8.76 -7.72
N GLN A 3 8.90 -7.84 -8.63
CA GLN A 3 8.90 -6.40 -8.36
C GLN A 3 7.49 -5.97 -7.90
N SER A 4 7.40 -5.21 -6.82
CA SER A 4 6.09 -4.80 -6.27
C SER A 4 5.35 -3.92 -7.28
N GLN A 5 4.01 -3.87 -7.19
CA GLN A 5 3.22 -2.99 -8.05
C GLN A 5 3.62 -1.51 -7.85
N ILE A 6 3.95 -1.12 -6.62
CA ILE A 6 4.45 0.21 -6.28
C ILE A 6 5.77 0.51 -7.00
N GLU A 7 6.71 -0.43 -7.00
CA GLU A 7 8.00 -0.27 -7.70
C GLU A 7 7.83 -0.14 -9.22
N ARG A 8 6.94 -0.93 -9.81
CA ARG A 8 6.62 -0.81 -11.25
C ARG A 8 6.01 0.54 -11.58
N LEU A 9 5.12 1.05 -10.74
CA LEU A 9 4.49 2.35 -10.91
C LEU A 9 5.49 3.51 -10.73
N VAL A 10 6.34 3.46 -9.71
CA VAL A 10 7.37 4.49 -9.49
C VAL A 10 8.40 4.50 -10.63
N ALA A 11 8.69 3.33 -11.22
CA ALA A 11 9.61 3.22 -12.34
C ALA A 11 9.11 3.89 -13.64
N THR A 12 7.81 4.19 -13.76
CA THR A 12 7.28 4.94 -14.92
C THR A 12 7.53 6.45 -14.80
N VAL A 13 7.94 6.94 -13.63
CA VAL A 13 8.19 8.37 -13.43
C VAL A 13 9.51 8.76 -14.10
N PRO A 14 9.54 9.84 -14.92
CA PRO A 14 10.76 10.33 -15.53
C PRO A 14 11.82 10.71 -14.48
N SER A 15 13.09 10.43 -14.77
CA SER A 15 14.22 10.76 -13.88
C SER A 15 14.42 12.26 -13.67
N ALA A 16 13.93 13.09 -14.59
CA ALA A 16 14.17 14.54 -14.63
C ALA A 16 13.02 15.37 -14.02
N ILE A 17 12.38 14.83 -12.98
CA ILE A 17 11.47 15.57 -12.08
C ILE A 17 12.26 16.45 -11.09
N ASP A 18 11.61 17.51 -10.61
CA ASP A 18 12.20 18.45 -9.66
C ASP A 18 12.36 17.82 -8.26
N THR A 19 13.29 18.37 -7.47
CA THR A 19 13.57 17.88 -6.11
C THR A 19 12.33 17.83 -5.19
N PRO A 20 11.42 18.83 -5.18
CA PRO A 20 10.20 18.75 -4.38
C PRO A 20 9.26 17.64 -4.85
N GLN A 21 9.13 17.45 -6.16
CA GLN A 21 8.30 16.40 -6.74
C GLN A 21 8.84 15.01 -6.37
N ARG A 22 10.17 14.83 -6.44
CA ARG A 22 10.84 13.59 -6.06
C ARG A 22 10.60 13.25 -4.59
N ARG A 23 10.77 14.22 -3.68
CA ARG A 23 10.49 14.01 -2.24
C ARG A 23 9.05 13.60 -1.99
N ARG A 24 8.09 14.18 -2.70
CA ARG A 24 6.68 13.85 -2.55
C ARG A 24 6.35 12.45 -3.08
N LEU A 25 6.93 12.06 -4.21
CA LEU A 25 6.83 10.71 -4.76
C LEU A 25 7.40 9.67 -3.78
N GLU A 26 8.58 9.94 -3.22
CA GLU A 26 9.22 9.10 -2.22
C GLU A 26 8.32 8.93 -0.98
N ALA A 27 7.74 10.02 -0.48
CA ALA A 27 6.82 9.98 0.65
C ALA A 27 5.59 9.09 0.37
N TYR A 28 4.89 9.31 -0.76
CA TYR A 28 3.73 8.48 -1.12
C TYR A 28 4.10 7.01 -1.30
N SER A 29 5.19 6.72 -2.00
CA SER A 29 5.65 5.34 -2.23
C SER A 29 6.10 4.64 -0.94
N SER A 30 6.66 5.39 0.02
CA SER A 30 7.04 4.89 1.33
C SER A 30 5.82 4.55 2.17
N THR A 31 4.81 5.44 2.19
CA THR A 31 3.54 5.20 2.88
C THR A 31 2.83 3.96 2.33
N ALA A 32 2.73 3.83 1.00
CA ALA A 32 2.12 2.67 0.35
C ALA A 32 2.84 1.36 0.70
N ARG A 33 4.18 1.36 0.67
CA ARG A 33 5.00 0.19 1.04
C ARG A 33 4.85 -0.20 2.51
N ARG A 34 4.81 0.78 3.40
CA ARG A 34 4.64 0.55 4.83
C ARG A 34 3.27 -0.05 5.13
N CYS A 35 2.22 0.42 4.47
CA CYS A 35 0.88 -0.13 4.60
C CYS A 35 0.81 -1.57 4.07
N GLU A 36 1.38 -1.86 2.89
CA GLU A 36 1.49 -3.23 2.36
C GLU A 36 2.23 -4.17 3.32
N THR A 37 3.37 -3.73 3.86
CA THR A 37 4.17 -4.50 4.82
C THR A 37 3.37 -4.79 6.10
N GLN A 38 2.67 -3.79 6.63
CA GLN A 38 1.88 -3.94 7.85
C GLN A 38 0.68 -4.89 7.62
N ILE A 39 0.02 -4.82 6.46
CA ILE A 39 -1.05 -5.77 6.09
C ILE A 39 -0.51 -7.20 6.08
N GLN A 40 0.64 -7.45 5.44
CA GLN A 40 1.23 -8.79 5.40
C GLN A 40 1.58 -9.29 6.81
N ARG A 41 2.12 -8.42 7.66
CA ARG A 41 2.43 -8.74 9.06
C ARG A 41 1.17 -9.13 9.84
N LEU A 42 0.12 -8.31 9.76
CA LEU A 42 -1.15 -8.53 10.47
C LEU A 42 -1.88 -9.78 9.97
N ARG A 43 -1.77 -10.13 8.69
CA ARG A 43 -2.29 -11.42 8.18
C ARG A 43 -1.64 -12.61 8.86
N GLY A 44 -0.31 -12.58 9.01
CA GLY A 44 0.43 -13.61 9.75
C GLY A 44 0.08 -13.63 11.24
N GLU A 45 -0.06 -12.46 11.87
CA GLU A 45 -0.50 -12.35 13.26
C GLU A 45 -1.93 -12.90 13.47
N LEU A 46 -2.84 -12.61 12.53
CA LEU A 46 -4.22 -13.10 12.57
C LEU A 46 -4.27 -14.63 12.44
N GLU A 47 -3.50 -15.20 11.51
CA GLU A 47 -3.39 -16.65 11.34
C GLU A 47 -2.83 -17.31 12.62
N GLY A 48 -1.81 -16.71 13.22
CA GLY A 48 -1.26 -17.18 14.50
C GLY A 48 -2.27 -17.09 15.65
N ALA A 49 -3.01 -15.99 15.74
CA ALA A 49 -4.00 -15.76 16.78
C ALA A 49 -5.20 -16.73 16.65
N LEU A 50 -5.62 -17.04 15.42
CA LEU A 50 -6.67 -18.03 15.15
C LEU A 50 -6.24 -19.43 15.60
N ARG A 51 -5.02 -19.86 15.23
CA ARG A 51 -4.48 -21.16 15.67
C ARG A 51 -4.38 -21.26 17.19
N ALA A 52 -3.85 -20.24 17.85
CA ALA A 52 -3.76 -20.22 19.30
C ALA A 52 -5.14 -20.27 19.98
N SER A 53 -6.15 -19.61 19.39
CA SER A 53 -7.52 -19.67 19.88
C SER A 53 -8.15 -21.05 19.69
N GLU A 54 -7.88 -21.73 18.58
CA GLU A 54 -8.34 -23.10 18.32
C GLU A 54 -7.69 -24.10 19.30
N ASP A 55 -6.38 -23.98 19.52
CA ASP A 55 -5.63 -24.83 20.46
C ASP A 55 -6.13 -24.65 21.91
N ALA A 56 -6.36 -23.39 22.34
CA ALA A 56 -6.91 -23.09 23.66
C ALA A 56 -8.31 -23.70 23.86
N PHE A 57 -9.17 -23.58 22.84
CA PHE A 57 -10.49 -24.20 22.85
C PHE A 57 -10.40 -25.73 22.97
N ALA A 58 -9.50 -26.37 22.21
CA ALA A 58 -9.29 -27.81 22.26
C ALA A 58 -8.80 -28.31 23.65
N LEU A 59 -8.02 -27.48 24.35
CA LEU A 59 -7.52 -27.76 25.70
C LEU A 59 -8.53 -27.41 26.81
N GLY A 60 -9.69 -26.85 26.47
CA GLY A 60 -10.67 -26.37 27.44
C GLY A 60 -10.20 -25.14 28.21
N ASP A 61 -9.18 -24.44 27.71
CA ASP A 61 -8.63 -23.24 28.33
C ASP A 61 -9.36 -22.00 27.79
N SER A 62 -10.15 -21.37 28.65
CA SER A 62 -10.87 -20.13 28.34
C SER A 62 -10.02 -18.87 28.57
N SER A 63 -8.72 -19.00 28.90
CA SER A 63 -7.86 -17.87 29.25
C SER A 63 -7.30 -17.10 28.05
N THR A 64 -7.18 -17.75 26.88
CA THR A 64 -6.78 -17.09 25.63
C THR A 64 -7.98 -16.36 25.06
N GLY A 65 -8.15 -15.10 25.47
CA GLY A 65 -9.35 -14.34 25.18
C GLY A 65 -9.56 -14.12 23.66
N PRO A 66 -10.78 -14.34 23.13
CA PRO A 66 -11.16 -14.04 21.73
C PRO A 66 -10.94 -12.57 21.32
N ASN A 67 -10.58 -11.71 22.28
CA ASN A 67 -10.28 -10.30 22.08
C ASN A 67 -9.01 -10.06 21.25
N ALA A 68 -7.98 -10.92 21.35
CA ALA A 68 -6.74 -10.74 20.60
C ALA A 68 -6.95 -10.90 19.08
N VAL A 69 -7.74 -11.91 18.68
CA VAL A 69 -8.13 -12.14 17.28
C VAL A 69 -8.92 -10.95 16.73
N LEU A 70 -9.88 -10.43 17.50
CA LEU A 70 -10.71 -9.30 17.09
C LEU A 70 -9.89 -8.02 16.92
N VAL A 71 -8.92 -7.75 17.80
CA VAL A 71 -8.04 -6.57 17.68
C VAL A 71 -7.24 -6.62 16.37
N VAL A 72 -6.58 -7.75 16.09
CA VAL A 72 -5.78 -7.91 14.86
C VAL A 72 -6.67 -7.84 13.62
N ALA A 73 -7.87 -8.45 13.65
CA ALA A 73 -8.82 -8.39 12.54
C ALA A 73 -9.30 -6.96 12.24
N CYS A 74 -9.61 -6.17 13.28
CA CYS A 74 -10.02 -4.77 13.12
C CYS A 74 -8.91 -3.87 12.56
N GLU A 75 -7.67 -4.06 13.01
CA GLU A 75 -6.51 -3.33 12.47
C GLU A 75 -6.27 -3.70 11.00
N LEU A 76 -6.37 -4.99 10.67
CA LEU A 76 -6.23 -5.48 9.31
C LEU A 76 -7.31 -4.90 8.37
N ASP A 77 -8.59 -4.97 8.75
CA ASP A 77 -9.70 -4.40 7.94
C ASP A 77 -9.50 -2.89 7.70
N THR A 78 -9.05 -2.17 8.72
CA THR A 78 -8.76 -0.73 8.60
C THR A 78 -7.69 -0.45 7.55
N LEU A 79 -6.58 -1.20 7.58
CA LEU A 79 -5.49 -1.01 6.63
C LEU A 79 -5.84 -1.51 5.24
N GLU A 80 -6.55 -2.64 5.11
CA GLU A 80 -7.01 -3.14 3.81
C GLU A 80 -7.98 -2.18 3.13
N ARG A 81 -8.76 -1.40 3.89
CA ARG A 81 -9.59 -0.30 3.35
C ARG A 81 -8.78 0.95 3.03
N ALA A 82 -7.69 1.21 3.75
CA ALA A 82 -6.84 2.38 3.54
C ALA A 82 -5.93 2.19 2.32
N GLN A 83 -5.41 0.99 2.10
CA GLN A 83 -4.44 0.67 1.05
C GLN A 83 -4.91 1.11 -0.36
N PRO A 84 -6.13 0.79 -0.83
CA PRO A 84 -6.59 1.23 -2.15
C PRO A 84 -6.64 2.75 -2.29
N ARG A 85 -6.92 3.49 -1.21
CA ARG A 85 -6.96 4.96 -1.22
C ARG A 85 -5.55 5.54 -1.31
N ILE A 86 -4.61 4.97 -0.55
CA ILE A 86 -3.19 5.33 -0.60
C ILE A 86 -2.63 5.04 -1.99
N ASP A 87 -2.94 3.87 -2.55
CA ASP A 87 -2.52 3.48 -3.89
C ASP A 87 -3.11 4.39 -4.97
N ALA A 88 -4.38 4.77 -4.85
CA ALA A 88 -5.02 5.73 -5.76
C ALA A 88 -4.35 7.11 -5.71
N TRP A 89 -3.96 7.60 -4.52
CA TRP A 89 -3.22 8.85 -4.40
C TRP A 89 -1.84 8.78 -5.06
N LEU A 90 -1.12 7.68 -4.86
CA LEU A 90 0.17 7.46 -5.53
C LEU A 90 0.01 7.40 -7.05
N GLN A 91 -1.00 6.67 -7.55
CA GLN A 91 -1.30 6.58 -8.98
C GLN A 91 -1.65 7.94 -9.58
N ALA A 92 -2.52 8.70 -8.94
CA ALA A 92 -2.89 10.04 -9.40
C ALA A 92 -1.68 10.98 -9.44
N TYR A 93 -0.80 10.90 -8.43
CA TYR A 93 0.41 11.71 -8.39
C TYR A 93 1.41 11.32 -9.48
N VAL A 94 1.62 10.03 -9.71
CA VAL A 94 2.47 9.52 -10.80
C VAL A 94 1.92 9.93 -12.16
N ALA A 95 0.60 9.84 -12.37
CA ALA A 95 -0.04 10.27 -13.60
C ALA A 95 0.20 11.76 -13.88
N ALA A 96 0.06 12.62 -12.86
CA ALA A 96 0.35 14.05 -13.00
C ALA A 96 1.80 14.33 -13.41
N LEU A 97 2.77 13.62 -12.81
CA LEU A 97 4.19 13.78 -13.16
C LEU A 97 4.52 13.31 -14.59
N VAL A 98 3.79 12.33 -15.09
CA VAL A 98 3.93 11.84 -16.47
C VAL A 98 3.29 12.82 -17.46
N ASP A 99 2.11 13.35 -17.13
CA ASP A 99 1.30 14.23 -17.99
C ASP A 99 1.84 15.67 -18.07
N GLU A 100 2.35 16.24 -16.97
CA GLU A 100 3.04 17.55 -16.94
C GLU A 100 4.23 17.62 -17.93
N ARG A 101 4.71 16.46 -18.39
CA ARG A 101 5.85 16.35 -19.31
C ARG A 101 5.49 15.93 -20.72
N VAL A 102 4.21 15.82 -21.06
CA VAL A 102 3.76 15.82 -22.45
C VAL A 102 3.51 17.30 -22.81
N PRO A 103 4.53 18.06 -23.29
CA PRO A 103 4.20 19.27 -24.01
C PRO A 103 3.32 18.83 -25.17
N GLY A 104 2.10 19.36 -25.23
CA GLY A 104 1.24 19.15 -26.37
C GLY A 104 1.99 19.56 -27.63
N THR A 105 2.53 18.58 -28.34
CA THR A 105 2.78 18.67 -29.78
C THR A 105 1.42 18.60 -30.47
N PHE A 106 0.53 19.54 -30.15
CA PHE A 106 -0.55 19.90 -31.05
C PHE A 106 0.13 20.65 -32.18
N GLY A 107 0.42 19.91 -33.25
CA GLY A 107 1.07 20.42 -34.43
C GLY A 107 0.38 21.68 -34.95
N GLU A 108 1.18 22.72 -35.15
CA GLU A 108 0.99 23.63 -36.26
C GLU A 108 0.72 22.81 -37.53
N GLY A 109 -0.53 22.84 -38.01
CA GLY A 109 -0.89 22.45 -39.37
C GLY A 109 -0.73 23.64 -40.32
N PRO A 110 -0.37 23.42 -41.59
CA PRO A 110 0.35 24.40 -42.40
C PRO A 110 -0.52 25.52 -42.99
N ALA A 111 0.16 26.65 -43.21
CA ALA A 111 -0.13 27.86 -44.00
C ALA A 111 -1.50 28.01 -44.70
#